data_AF-A0A929CFU7-F1
#
_entry.id   AF-A0A929CFU7-F1
#
_cell.length_a   1.000
_cell.length_b   1.000
_cell.length_c   1.000
_cell.angle_alpha   90.00
_cell.angle_beta   90.00
_cell.angle_gamma   90.00
#
_symmetry.space_group_name_H-M   'P 1'
#
loop_
_entity.id
_entity.type
_entity.pdbx_description
1 polymer ?
#
loop_
_entity_poly.entity_id
_entity_poly.type
_entity_poly.pdbx_seq_one_letter_code
_entity_poly.pdbx_strand_id
1 'polypeptide(L)'
;MTRINLPTKRQVGHLTLLRQGRKLSLKEYNALTTTEQLEMIRQAHGKQKYDLIINSDYAETLTPQLHPQELYLTVNELGAEYAIELLMLASPEQIITLLDLDCWNRDSLSEVLSLHWLELLLNTGEKQVCRLAKKIESEIWALFLKKHLTIIRGLEAYDDDDADNARRLESIYDIEYASENAAKIIGALLQIIWRHDQETYLLIMETIRSENLSFLEEEVFQARNKRMLDLGLIPSVEAKSIYNYIDPAHFITGGKKNFKIEAEGLPHPGALLARAEPDNLLAEVLTANLDHDLASELCLLVNRKMSADATDLSSINDVTESLQSIYDTLNLSLEYLAGENLAKAEEVFQQTYLLNLFQLGHSLIRQRQQEAEKILQSPIGPLLDYPEQLFVDSLLQQPACFYSVADDDHPSHLQPLTTMKTLKMVDQRLSQLAALQTLFCEMLPFSLPEETDLSAEVPTLSILFLTAVANQLLGRPFLPKPMTAVDILRLKEITIRQDNISNNFQTQLYNLVNQLTDNCGFFIEFCLECWKEDLSAAGSVQPGNGTPICLLMEN
;
A
#
# COMPACT_ATOMS: atom_id res chain seq x y z
N MET A 1 24.96 -20.41 8.42
CA MET A 1 25.22 -19.97 7.03
C MET A 1 23.98 -20.24 6.21
N THR A 2 23.41 -19.20 5.62
CA THR A 2 22.28 -19.32 4.70
C THR A 2 22.71 -20.12 3.47
N ARG A 3 21.79 -20.92 2.92
CA ARG A 3 22.06 -21.76 1.75
C ARG A 3 22.20 -20.88 0.50
N ILE A 4 23.36 -20.88 -0.14
CA ILE A 4 23.58 -20.22 -1.43
C ILE A 4 23.15 -21.18 -2.53
N ASN A 5 22.08 -20.85 -3.25
CA ASN A 5 21.57 -21.66 -4.35
C ASN A 5 21.83 -20.93 -5.67
N LEU A 6 22.40 -21.65 -6.63
CA LEU A 6 22.52 -21.17 -8.00
C LEU A 6 21.12 -21.17 -8.65
N PRO A 7 20.63 -20.05 -9.19
CA PRO A 7 19.32 -20.02 -9.85
C PRO A 7 19.33 -20.87 -11.13
N THR A 8 18.20 -21.48 -11.45
CA THR A 8 18.01 -22.41 -12.59
C THR A 8 17.98 -21.70 -13.95
N LYS A 9 17.84 -20.37 -13.95
CA LYS A 9 17.85 -19.52 -15.13
C LYS A 9 18.96 -18.47 -14.98
N ARG A 10 19.56 -18.05 -16.08
CA ARG A 10 20.51 -16.94 -16.17
C ARG A 10 20.24 -16.14 -17.44
N GLN A 11 20.17 -14.82 -17.35
CA GLN A 11 20.10 -13.95 -18.53
C GLN A 11 21.52 -13.64 -19.05
N VAL A 12 21.72 -13.75 -20.37
CA VAL A 12 22.94 -13.33 -21.08
C VAL A 12 22.52 -12.53 -22.30
N GLY A 13 22.52 -11.21 -22.18
CA GLY A 13 21.89 -10.34 -23.18
C GLY A 13 20.38 -10.60 -23.24
N HIS A 14 19.87 -11.01 -24.41
CA HIS A 14 18.46 -11.38 -24.61
C HIS A 14 18.21 -12.90 -24.46
N LEU A 15 19.22 -13.70 -24.10
CA LEU A 15 19.11 -15.16 -24.01
C LEU A 15 18.94 -15.62 -22.56
N THR A 16 17.89 -16.40 -22.29
CA THR A 16 17.70 -17.12 -21.03
C THR A 16 18.35 -18.50 -21.10
N LEU A 17 19.48 -18.67 -20.41
CA LEU A 17 20.17 -19.95 -20.29
C LEU A 17 19.58 -20.75 -19.12
N LEU A 18 19.12 -21.97 -19.40
CA LEU A 18 18.71 -22.93 -18.38
C LEU A 18 19.93 -23.67 -17.83
N ARG A 19 20.08 -23.69 -16.51
CA ARG A 19 21.13 -24.43 -15.79
C ARG A 19 20.53 -25.25 -14.65
N GLN A 20 21.19 -26.33 -14.26
CA GLN A 20 20.76 -27.09 -13.09
C GLN A 20 20.97 -26.25 -11.83
N GLY A 21 19.87 -25.93 -11.16
CA GLY A 21 19.90 -25.29 -9.85
C GLY A 21 20.57 -26.23 -8.85
N ARG A 22 21.59 -25.73 -8.16
CA ARG A 22 22.35 -26.51 -7.18
C ARG A 22 22.86 -25.62 -6.06
N LYS A 23 23.16 -26.23 -4.92
CA LYS A 23 23.83 -25.55 -3.82
C LYS A 23 25.25 -25.21 -4.22
N LEU A 24 25.67 -23.98 -3.95
CA LEU A 24 27.04 -23.52 -4.14
C LEU A 24 27.75 -23.53 -2.79
N SER A 25 29.01 -23.97 -2.80
CA SER A 25 29.96 -23.60 -1.76
C SER A 25 30.35 -22.13 -1.88
N LEU A 26 30.87 -21.53 -0.79
CA LEU A 26 31.39 -20.15 -0.82
C LEU A 26 32.44 -19.94 -1.91
N LYS A 27 33.33 -20.92 -2.09
CA LYS A 27 34.35 -20.90 -3.15
C LYS A 27 33.75 -20.88 -4.55
N GLU A 28 32.66 -21.61 -4.78
CA GLU A 28 31.96 -21.59 -6.07
C GLU A 28 31.17 -20.30 -6.28
N TYR A 29 30.58 -19.73 -5.22
CA TYR A 29 29.93 -18.42 -5.28
C TYR A 29 30.92 -17.32 -5.66
N ASN A 30 32.09 -17.27 -5.02
CA ASN A 30 33.15 -16.31 -5.34
C ASN A 30 33.84 -16.55 -6.69
N ALA A 31 33.63 -17.71 -7.31
CA ALA A 31 34.04 -17.96 -8.68
C ALA A 31 33.06 -17.41 -9.74
N LEU A 32 31.84 -16.98 -9.34
CA LEU A 32 30.89 -16.32 -10.23
C LEU A 32 31.36 -14.91 -10.61
N THR A 33 30.86 -14.42 -11.74
CA THR A 33 31.09 -13.02 -12.13
C THR A 33 30.36 -12.05 -11.20
N THR A 34 30.83 -10.81 -11.08
CA THR A 34 30.17 -9.77 -10.28
C THR A 34 28.73 -9.54 -10.71
N THR A 35 28.45 -9.59 -12.01
CA THR A 35 27.09 -9.51 -12.57
C THR A 35 26.19 -10.65 -12.09
N GLU A 36 26.69 -11.89 -12.09
CA GLU A 36 25.92 -13.04 -11.60
C GLU A 36 25.66 -12.96 -10.09
N GLN A 37 26.65 -12.52 -9.31
CA GLN A 37 26.46 -12.33 -7.88
C GLN A 37 25.44 -11.20 -7.61
N LEU A 38 25.52 -10.10 -8.35
CA LEU A 38 24.57 -8.99 -8.22
C LEU A 38 23.13 -9.41 -8.56
N GLU A 39 22.93 -10.21 -9.61
CA GLU A 39 21.62 -10.77 -9.96
C GLU A 39 21.08 -11.66 -8.82
N MET A 40 21.93 -12.51 -8.24
CA MET A 40 21.55 -13.34 -7.09
C MET A 40 21.22 -12.50 -5.84
N ILE A 41 21.97 -11.43 -5.58
CA ILE A 41 21.73 -10.51 -4.46
C ILE A 41 20.38 -9.80 -4.64
N ARG A 42 20.07 -9.31 -5.85
CA ARG A 42 18.82 -8.61 -6.15
C ARG A 42 17.58 -9.48 -5.98
N GLN A 43 17.70 -10.79 -6.22
CA GLN A 43 16.62 -11.77 -6.04
C GLN A 43 16.46 -12.26 -4.59
N ALA A 44 17.41 -11.96 -3.70
CA ALA A 44 17.33 -12.36 -2.31
C ALA A 44 16.66 -11.29 -1.45
N HIS A 45 16.25 -11.65 -0.23
CA HIS A 45 15.69 -10.73 0.77
C HIS A 45 16.27 -11.00 2.16
N GLY A 46 16.14 -10.03 3.07
CA GLY A 46 16.54 -10.12 4.47
C GLY A 46 17.90 -10.78 4.69
N LYS A 47 17.93 -11.79 5.58
CA LYS A 47 19.17 -12.47 5.95
C LYS A 47 19.89 -13.16 4.79
N GLN A 48 19.15 -13.65 3.79
CA GLN A 48 19.77 -14.27 2.62
C GLN A 48 20.52 -13.24 1.78
N LYS A 49 19.94 -12.06 1.57
CA LYS A 49 20.61 -10.97 0.83
C LYS A 49 21.88 -10.54 1.56
N TYR A 50 21.77 -10.29 2.86
CA TYR A 50 22.91 -9.96 3.71
C TYR A 50 24.02 -11.02 3.58
N ASP A 51 23.69 -12.29 3.73
CA ASP A 51 24.69 -13.36 3.64
C ASP A 51 25.35 -13.41 2.26
N LEU A 52 24.60 -13.17 1.17
CA LEU A 52 25.19 -13.12 -0.18
C LEU A 52 26.16 -11.94 -0.37
N ILE A 53 25.85 -10.78 0.21
CA ILE A 53 26.70 -9.59 0.14
C ILE A 53 27.98 -9.81 0.95
N ILE A 54 27.85 -10.12 2.24
CA ILE A 54 29.00 -10.20 3.17
C ILE A 54 29.96 -11.33 2.82
N ASN A 55 29.45 -12.43 2.25
CA ASN A 55 30.29 -13.55 1.84
C ASN A 55 30.91 -13.39 0.43
N SER A 56 30.64 -12.28 -0.27
CA SER A 56 31.24 -11.99 -1.56
C SER A 56 32.65 -11.41 -1.41
N ASP A 57 33.61 -11.94 -2.18
CA ASP A 57 34.94 -11.33 -2.31
C ASP A 57 34.89 -9.93 -2.98
N TYR A 58 33.75 -9.57 -3.58
CA TYR A 58 33.50 -8.31 -4.28
C TYR A 58 32.55 -7.37 -3.52
N ALA A 59 32.29 -7.61 -2.23
CA ALA A 59 31.30 -6.88 -1.44
C ALA A 59 31.44 -5.34 -1.53
N GLU A 60 32.66 -4.80 -1.42
CA GLU A 60 32.93 -3.34 -1.53
C GLU A 60 32.53 -2.75 -2.89
N THR A 61 32.47 -3.58 -3.95
CA THR A 61 32.07 -3.16 -5.30
C THR A 61 30.60 -3.42 -5.61
N LEU A 62 30.00 -4.45 -4.98
CA LEU A 62 28.61 -4.85 -5.23
C LEU A 62 27.63 -3.99 -4.43
N THR A 63 27.92 -3.69 -3.16
CA THR A 63 27.01 -2.92 -2.30
C THR A 63 26.67 -1.54 -2.88
N PRO A 64 27.63 -0.75 -3.40
CA PRO A 64 27.33 0.54 -4.04
C PRO A 64 26.45 0.45 -5.30
N GLN A 65 26.30 -0.73 -5.91
CA GLN A 65 25.44 -0.95 -7.08
C GLN A 65 23.98 -1.30 -6.71
N LEU A 66 23.68 -1.46 -5.42
CA LEU A 66 22.32 -1.67 -4.93
C LEU A 66 21.54 -0.36 -4.91
N HIS A 67 20.24 -0.47 -5.15
CA HIS A 67 19.37 0.68 -4.99
C HIS A 67 19.35 1.14 -3.52
N PRO A 68 19.45 2.44 -3.19
CA PRO A 68 19.47 2.88 -1.80
C PRO A 68 18.25 2.43 -0.99
N GLN A 69 17.05 2.45 -1.58
CA GLN A 69 15.85 1.92 -0.90
C GLN A 69 15.90 0.40 -0.69
N GLU A 70 16.54 -0.36 -1.60
CA GLU A 70 16.76 -1.79 -1.40
C GLU A 70 17.68 -2.03 -0.20
N LEU A 71 18.74 -1.24 -0.07
CA LEU A 71 19.65 -1.28 1.07
C LEU A 71 18.92 -0.91 2.36
N TYR A 72 18.14 0.18 2.36
CA TYR A 72 17.35 0.61 3.52
C TYR A 72 16.40 -0.47 4.01
N LEU A 73 15.61 -1.07 3.12
CA LEU A 73 14.73 -2.18 3.47
C LEU A 73 15.48 -3.39 4.03
N THR A 74 16.65 -3.70 3.47
CA THR A 74 17.48 -4.81 3.96
C THR A 74 18.02 -4.54 5.36
N VAL A 75 18.42 -3.29 5.65
CA VAL A 75 18.86 -2.85 6.98
C VAL A 75 17.71 -2.98 7.99
N ASN A 76 16.50 -2.53 7.63
CA ASN A 76 15.31 -2.64 8.48
C ASN A 76 14.87 -4.09 8.72
N GLU A 77 14.91 -4.95 7.69
CA GLU A 77 14.62 -6.38 7.80
C GLU A 77 15.50 -7.11 8.80
N LEU A 78 16.77 -6.70 8.91
CA LEU A 78 17.73 -7.30 9.83
C LEU A 78 17.66 -6.68 11.23
N GLY A 79 17.19 -5.44 11.32
CA GLY A 79 17.50 -4.52 12.41
C GLY A 79 18.86 -3.83 12.17
N ALA A 80 18.88 -2.51 12.28
CA ALA A 80 20.04 -1.70 11.90
C ALA A 80 21.32 -2.04 12.69
N GLU A 81 21.16 -2.40 13.96
CA GLU A 81 22.24 -2.86 14.85
C GLU A 81 22.93 -4.15 14.38
N TYR A 82 22.23 -5.00 13.60
CA TYR A 82 22.77 -6.23 13.02
C TYR A 82 23.28 -6.03 11.59
N ALA A 83 23.20 -4.82 11.05
CA ALA A 83 23.54 -4.48 9.66
C ALA A 83 24.80 -3.61 9.53
N ILE A 84 25.61 -3.46 10.59
CA ILE A 84 26.84 -2.63 10.59
C ILE A 84 27.77 -2.97 9.43
N GLU A 85 27.91 -4.26 9.09
CA GLU A 85 28.75 -4.68 7.96
C GLU A 85 28.23 -4.20 6.60
N LEU A 86 26.92 -4.04 6.43
CA LEU A 86 26.36 -3.42 5.24
C LEU A 86 26.65 -1.92 5.21
N LEU A 87 26.51 -1.24 6.35
CA LEU A 87 26.81 0.20 6.48
C LEU A 87 28.31 0.50 6.24
N MET A 88 29.20 -0.41 6.63
CA MET A 88 30.63 -0.35 6.30
C MET A 88 30.90 -0.35 4.78
N LEU A 89 30.09 -1.09 4.02
CA LEU A 89 30.25 -1.26 2.57
C LEU A 89 29.50 -0.20 1.75
N ALA A 90 28.51 0.45 2.34
CA ALA A 90 27.68 1.43 1.66
C ALA A 90 28.48 2.62 1.12
N SER A 91 28.00 3.18 0.02
CA SER A 91 28.46 4.46 -0.51
C SER A 91 28.00 5.64 0.35
N PRO A 92 28.71 6.78 0.35
CA PRO A 92 28.24 8.00 1.02
C PRO A 92 26.83 8.40 0.60
N GLU A 93 26.51 8.28 -0.69
CA GLU A 93 25.21 8.63 -1.27
C GLU A 93 24.10 7.70 -0.75
N GLN A 94 24.38 6.41 -0.62
CA GLN A 94 23.47 5.45 0.02
C GLN A 94 23.26 5.79 1.51
N ILE A 95 24.34 6.08 2.25
CA ILE A 95 24.22 6.47 3.68
C ILE A 95 23.37 7.72 3.82
N ILE A 96 23.60 8.77 3.02
CA ILE A 96 22.76 9.97 3.04
C ILE A 96 21.29 9.62 2.78
N THR A 97 21.02 8.75 1.81
CA THR A 97 19.64 8.33 1.52
C THR A 97 18.99 7.59 2.70
N LEU A 98 19.73 6.70 3.38
CA LEU A 98 19.26 6.01 4.58
C LEU A 98 18.93 7.02 5.69
N LEU A 99 19.78 8.02 5.90
CA LEU A 99 19.54 9.10 6.86
C LEU A 99 18.30 9.95 6.47
N ASP A 100 18.14 10.26 5.18
CA ASP A 100 16.99 11.03 4.67
C ASP A 100 15.66 10.30 4.86
N LEU A 101 15.67 8.96 4.74
CA LEU A 101 14.50 8.11 4.91
C LEU A 101 14.13 7.94 6.39
N ASP A 102 15.12 7.76 7.26
CA ASP A 102 14.87 7.32 8.64
C ASP A 102 14.88 8.44 9.68
N CYS A 103 15.73 9.46 9.52
CA CYS A 103 15.98 10.41 10.60
C CYS A 103 15.01 11.60 10.64
N TRP A 104 14.09 11.73 9.69
CA TRP A 104 13.26 12.93 9.51
C TRP A 104 11.80 12.73 9.91
N ASN A 105 11.33 13.61 10.79
CA ASN A 105 9.91 13.76 11.11
C ASN A 105 9.37 14.95 10.32
N ARG A 106 8.85 14.68 9.11
CA ARG A 106 8.45 15.71 8.13
C ARG A 106 9.63 16.61 7.77
N ASP A 107 9.63 17.83 8.27
CA ASP A 107 10.59 18.91 8.04
C ASP A 107 11.59 19.11 9.18
N SER A 108 11.55 18.27 10.23
CA SER A 108 12.52 18.33 11.32
C SER A 108 13.32 17.04 11.48
N LEU A 109 14.60 17.20 11.77
CA LEU A 109 15.49 16.10 12.10
C LEU A 109 15.20 15.60 13.53
N SER A 110 14.93 14.29 13.64
CA SER A 110 14.70 13.60 14.90
C SER A 110 15.97 13.52 15.75
N GLU A 111 15.93 14.07 16.97
CA GLU A 111 17.04 14.01 17.92
C GLU A 111 17.38 12.55 18.28
N VAL A 112 16.38 11.73 18.57
CA VAL A 112 16.58 10.33 18.98
C VAL A 112 17.19 9.49 17.85
N LEU A 113 16.63 9.57 16.65
CA LEU A 113 17.09 8.76 15.52
C LEU A 113 18.44 9.24 14.99
N SER A 114 18.69 10.56 14.95
CA SER A 114 19.99 11.09 14.54
C SER A 114 21.12 10.61 15.45
N LEU A 115 20.94 10.59 16.78
CA LEU A 115 21.97 10.07 17.69
C LEU A 115 22.19 8.56 17.51
N HIS A 116 21.11 7.80 17.34
CA HIS A 116 21.19 6.38 17.08
C HIS A 116 21.97 6.08 15.79
N TRP A 117 21.70 6.81 14.70
CA TRP A 117 22.44 6.66 13.45
C TRP A 117 23.91 7.07 13.59
N LEU A 118 24.23 8.12 14.36
CA LEU A 118 25.63 8.46 14.66
C LEU A 118 26.36 7.32 15.38
N GLU A 119 25.69 6.61 16.29
CA GLU A 119 26.24 5.41 16.95
C GLU A 119 26.47 4.26 15.95
N LEU A 120 25.50 3.99 15.07
CA LEU A 120 25.65 2.97 14.02
C LEU A 120 26.84 3.31 13.10
N LEU A 121 26.96 4.57 12.67
CA LEU A 121 28.07 5.04 11.84
C LEU A 121 29.41 4.95 12.56
N LEU A 122 29.48 5.27 13.85
CA LEU A 122 30.69 5.07 14.66
C LEU A 122 31.13 3.60 14.65
N ASN A 123 30.17 2.68 14.77
CA ASN A 123 30.43 1.24 14.80
C ASN A 123 30.86 0.66 13.44
N THR A 124 30.76 1.42 12.34
CA THR A 124 31.35 1.03 11.03
C THR A 124 32.89 1.11 11.03
N GLY A 125 33.50 1.68 12.06
CA GLY A 125 34.94 1.76 12.23
C GLY A 125 35.59 2.96 11.52
N GLU A 126 36.84 3.24 11.91
CA GLU A 126 37.51 4.51 11.58
C GLU A 126 37.61 4.78 10.08
N LYS A 127 37.91 3.75 9.26
CA LYS A 127 38.07 3.88 7.80
C LYS A 127 36.79 4.44 7.17
N GLN A 128 35.63 3.91 7.54
CA GLN A 128 34.36 4.33 6.96
C GLN A 128 33.93 5.68 7.51
N VAL A 129 34.08 5.93 8.82
CA VAL A 129 33.82 7.26 9.42
C VAL A 129 34.61 8.35 8.70
N CYS A 130 35.91 8.17 8.47
CA CYS A 130 36.73 9.15 7.76
C CYS A 130 36.30 9.33 6.30
N ARG A 131 35.88 8.26 5.63
CA ARG A 131 35.37 8.34 4.26
C ARG A 131 34.07 9.15 4.20
N LEU A 132 33.15 8.91 5.12
CA LEU A 132 31.87 9.63 5.18
C LEU A 132 32.08 11.10 5.57
N ALA A 133 32.95 11.39 6.55
CA ALA A 133 33.32 12.75 6.92
C ALA A 133 33.84 13.57 5.72
N LYS A 134 34.65 12.95 4.86
CA LYS A 134 35.24 13.60 3.66
C LYS A 134 34.28 13.76 2.49
N LYS A 135 33.22 12.95 2.41
CA LYS A 135 32.39 12.81 1.20
C LYS A 135 30.98 13.34 1.36
N ILE A 136 30.44 13.27 2.57
CA ILE A 136 29.16 13.90 2.91
C ILE A 136 29.41 15.40 3.14
N GLU A 137 28.47 16.23 2.73
CA GLU A 137 28.51 17.68 2.94
C GLU A 137 28.61 18.04 4.44
N SER A 138 29.41 19.05 4.76
CA SER A 138 29.66 19.50 6.12
C SER A 138 28.38 19.92 6.86
N GLU A 139 27.41 20.46 6.14
CA GLU A 139 26.13 20.94 6.65
C GLU A 139 25.28 19.79 7.21
N ILE A 140 25.34 18.61 6.58
CA ILE A 140 24.65 17.40 7.07
C ILE A 140 25.29 16.94 8.38
N TRP A 141 26.62 16.83 8.42
CA TRP A 141 27.34 16.51 9.65
C TRP A 141 27.07 17.52 10.75
N ALA A 142 27.15 18.81 10.42
CA ALA A 142 26.90 19.89 11.34
C ALA A 142 25.48 19.84 11.91
N LEU A 143 24.47 19.60 11.09
CA LEU A 143 23.08 19.48 11.57
C LEU A 143 22.92 18.32 12.54
N PHE A 144 23.39 17.14 12.14
CA PHE A 144 23.29 15.92 12.97
C PHE A 144 24.01 16.10 14.30
N LEU A 145 25.20 16.71 14.31
CA LEU A 145 25.98 16.91 15.53
C LEU A 145 25.42 18.06 16.40
N LYS A 146 25.01 19.18 15.79
CA LYS A 146 24.51 20.38 16.49
C LYS A 146 23.19 20.15 17.22
N LYS A 147 22.39 19.15 16.83
CA LYS A 147 21.24 18.70 17.64
C LYS A 147 21.65 18.17 19.02
N HIS A 148 22.90 17.71 19.18
CA HIS A 148 23.40 17.00 20.36
C HIS A 148 24.54 17.69 21.09
N LEU A 149 25.04 18.82 20.56
CA LEU A 149 26.12 19.57 21.16
C LEU A 149 26.03 21.07 20.88
N THR A 150 26.60 21.85 21.79
CA THR A 150 26.80 23.29 21.63
C THR A 150 28.29 23.60 21.83
N ILE A 151 28.87 24.37 20.91
CA ILE A 151 30.23 24.90 21.06
C ILE A 151 30.14 26.19 21.87
N ILE A 152 30.68 26.18 23.09
CA ILE A 152 30.67 27.34 24.00
C ILE A 152 31.77 28.33 23.62
N ARG A 153 32.95 27.83 23.21
CA ARG A 153 34.11 28.62 22.80
C ARG A 153 34.81 27.94 21.63
N GLY A 154 35.18 28.71 20.61
CA GLY A 154 35.97 28.24 19.47
C GLY A 154 37.32 28.96 19.34
N LEU A 155 37.81 29.05 18.10
CA LEU A 155 39.12 29.62 17.77
C LEU A 155 39.29 31.08 18.19
N GLU A 156 38.20 31.86 18.27
CA GLU A 156 38.22 33.26 18.70
C GLU A 156 38.75 33.46 20.13
N ALA A 157 38.66 32.43 20.99
CA ALA A 157 39.17 32.50 22.35
C ALA A 157 40.70 32.59 22.43
N TYR A 158 41.42 32.29 21.33
CA TYR A 158 42.87 32.43 21.26
C TYR A 158 43.35 33.84 20.91
N ASP A 159 42.45 34.72 20.45
CA ASP A 159 42.76 36.13 20.17
C ASP A 159 42.58 37.04 21.40
N ASP A 160 41.96 36.53 22.47
CA ASP A 160 41.77 37.27 23.73
C ASP A 160 43.00 37.08 24.64
N ASP A 161 43.69 38.19 24.95
CA ASP A 161 44.88 38.31 25.84
C ASP A 161 44.61 37.91 27.32
N ASP A 162 43.50 37.23 27.60
CA ASP A 162 43.13 36.77 28.93
C ASP A 162 44.12 35.70 29.42
N ALA A 163 44.73 35.95 30.57
CA ALA A 163 45.74 35.07 31.18
C ALA A 163 45.22 33.65 31.49
N ASP A 164 43.90 33.45 31.50
CA ASP A 164 43.25 32.14 31.64
C ASP A 164 43.31 31.31 30.33
N ASN A 165 43.43 31.94 29.16
CA ASN A 165 43.58 31.25 27.87
C ASN A 165 44.98 30.66 27.67
N ALA A 166 46.03 31.28 28.24
CA ALA A 166 47.41 30.80 28.16
C ALA A 166 47.66 29.45 28.86
N ARG A 167 46.74 29.00 29.73
CA ARG A 167 46.76 27.67 30.35
C ARG A 167 46.06 26.59 29.53
N ARG A 168 45.42 26.97 28.42
CA ARG A 168 44.52 26.13 27.63
C ARG A 168 45.23 25.57 26.38
N LEU A 169 46.19 24.68 26.62
CA LEU A 169 47.01 24.07 25.56
C LEU A 169 46.50 22.72 25.03
N GLU A 170 45.34 22.22 25.50
CA GLU A 170 44.92 20.83 25.25
C GLU A 170 43.69 20.65 24.32
N SER A 171 42.79 21.63 24.16
CA SER A 171 41.60 21.51 23.28
C SER A 171 41.27 22.81 22.54
N ILE A 172 40.98 22.70 21.24
CA ILE A 172 40.66 23.83 20.32
C ILE A 172 39.24 24.35 20.54
N TYR A 173 38.31 23.48 20.93
CA TYR A 173 36.90 23.82 21.16
C TYR A 173 36.45 23.39 22.56
N ASP A 174 35.59 24.20 23.17
CA ASP A 174 34.84 23.82 24.37
C ASP A 174 33.44 23.38 23.98
N ILE A 175 33.13 22.11 24.24
CA ILE A 175 31.87 21.49 23.80
C ILE A 175 31.04 21.10 25.02
N GLU A 176 29.79 21.54 25.03
CA GLU A 176 28.74 21.02 25.91
C GLU A 176 27.87 20.05 25.13
N TYR A 177 27.72 18.83 25.64
CA TYR A 177 26.90 17.79 25.02
C TYR A 177 25.52 17.72 25.69
N ALA A 178 24.49 17.43 24.91
CA ALA A 178 23.12 17.29 25.39
C ALA A 178 22.93 16.10 26.36
N SER A 179 23.79 15.09 26.28
CA SER A 179 23.77 13.91 27.17
C SER A 179 25.13 13.23 27.27
N GLU A 180 25.29 12.34 28.27
CA GLU A 180 26.50 11.49 28.38
C GLU A 180 26.67 10.55 27.19
N ASN A 181 25.58 10.06 26.61
CA ASN A 181 25.63 9.19 25.44
C ASN A 181 26.11 9.98 24.21
N ALA A 182 25.57 11.19 24.00
CA ALA A 182 26.05 12.10 22.98
C ALA A 182 27.55 12.39 23.15
N ALA A 183 28.00 12.68 24.37
CA ALA A 183 29.42 12.92 24.65
C ALA A 183 30.32 11.73 24.25
N LYS A 184 29.90 10.49 24.55
CA LYS A 184 30.66 9.27 24.20
C LYS A 184 30.70 9.03 22.69
N ILE A 185 29.53 9.05 22.04
CA ILE A 185 29.39 8.73 20.61
C ILE A 185 30.05 9.81 19.75
N ILE A 186 29.67 11.07 19.98
CA ILE A 186 30.15 12.19 19.17
C ILE A 186 31.62 12.48 19.47
N GLY A 187 32.04 12.41 20.74
CA GLY A 187 33.44 12.57 21.10
C GLY A 187 34.35 11.57 20.38
N ALA A 188 33.93 10.30 20.29
CA ALA A 188 34.66 9.28 19.56
C ALA A 188 34.70 9.54 18.04
N LEU A 189 33.56 9.93 17.44
CA LEU A 189 33.50 10.32 16.02
C LEU A 189 34.45 11.47 15.72
N LEU A 190 34.34 12.56 16.48
CA LEU A 190 35.18 13.75 16.33
C LEU A 190 36.67 13.44 16.51
N GLN A 191 37.03 12.58 17.46
CA GLN A 191 38.41 12.13 17.65
C GLN A 191 38.94 11.32 16.47
N ILE A 192 38.10 10.49 15.84
CA ILE A 192 38.47 9.77 14.61
C ILE A 192 38.73 10.78 13.49
N ILE A 193 37.80 11.71 13.24
CA ILE A 193 37.94 12.70 12.16
C ILE A 193 39.19 13.56 12.39
N TRP A 194 39.39 14.09 13.60
CA TRP A 194 40.57 14.89 13.94
C TRP A 194 41.91 14.17 13.67
N ARG A 195 42.01 12.88 14.02
CA ARG A 195 43.27 12.12 13.85
C ARG A 195 43.63 11.88 12.38
N HIS A 196 42.63 11.76 11.51
CA HIS A 196 42.81 11.33 10.12
C HIS A 196 42.62 12.44 9.09
N ASP A 197 41.87 13.49 9.43
CA ASP A 197 41.60 14.65 8.59
C ASP A 197 41.19 15.88 9.42
N GLN A 198 42.20 16.68 9.77
CA GLN A 198 42.02 17.90 10.56
C GLN A 198 41.27 19.00 9.79
N GLU A 199 41.40 19.07 8.47
CA GLU A 199 40.72 20.09 7.66
C GLU A 199 39.21 19.86 7.66
N THR A 200 38.79 18.60 7.41
CA THR A 200 37.37 18.21 7.49
C THR A 200 36.82 18.40 8.91
N TYR A 201 37.59 18.05 9.94
CA TYR A 201 37.20 18.29 11.33
C TYR A 201 36.93 19.79 11.60
N LEU A 202 37.88 20.66 11.25
CA LEU A 202 37.75 22.10 11.47
C LEU A 202 36.58 22.68 10.70
N LEU A 203 36.37 22.25 9.45
CA LEU A 203 35.21 22.66 8.65
C LEU A 203 33.90 22.33 9.37
N ILE A 204 33.70 21.07 9.78
CA ILE A 204 32.47 20.64 10.48
C ILE A 204 32.29 21.44 11.78
N MET A 205 33.34 21.59 12.59
CA MET A 205 33.26 22.30 13.87
C MET A 205 32.94 23.78 13.68
N GLU A 206 33.52 24.44 12.67
CA GLU A 206 33.21 25.83 12.37
C GLU A 206 31.80 25.99 11.81
N THR A 207 31.30 25.09 10.95
CA THR A 207 29.90 25.10 10.50
C THR A 207 28.94 24.95 11.68
N ILE A 208 29.23 24.05 12.63
CA ILE A 208 28.42 23.91 13.85
C ILE A 208 28.44 25.21 14.67
N ARG A 209 29.58 25.91 14.75
CA ARG A 209 29.71 27.14 15.55
C ARG A 209 29.02 28.33 14.89
N SER A 210 29.21 28.50 13.58
CA SER A 210 28.77 29.69 12.84
C SER A 210 27.30 29.68 12.47
N GLU A 211 26.75 28.52 12.10
CA GLU A 211 25.41 28.44 11.53
C GLU A 211 24.32 28.40 12.61
N ASN A 212 23.20 29.07 12.35
CA ASN A 212 22.01 28.92 13.18
C ASN A 212 21.35 27.57 12.92
N LEU A 213 20.89 26.87 13.97
CA LEU A 213 20.30 25.53 13.83
C LEU A 213 19.09 25.51 12.89
N SER A 214 18.20 26.49 12.97
CA SER A 214 16.99 26.53 12.13
C SER A 214 17.31 26.81 10.66
N PHE A 215 18.32 27.63 10.39
CA PHE A 215 18.78 27.89 9.02
C PHE A 215 19.42 26.63 8.41
N LEU A 216 20.31 26.00 9.18
CA LEU A 216 20.98 24.76 8.78
C LEU A 216 19.98 23.61 8.54
N GLU A 217 18.96 23.48 9.39
CA GLU A 217 17.91 22.46 9.25
C GLU A 217 17.10 22.67 7.95
N GLU A 218 16.73 23.91 7.63
CA GLU A 218 16.04 24.24 6.37
C GLU A 218 16.92 23.94 5.15
N GLU A 219 18.20 24.31 5.17
CA GLU A 219 19.10 24.06 4.04
C GLU A 219 19.27 22.57 3.75
N VAL A 220 19.53 21.77 4.79
CA VAL A 220 19.65 20.32 4.67
C VAL A 220 18.31 19.69 4.27
N PHE A 221 17.18 20.20 4.79
CA PHE A 221 15.85 19.74 4.40
C PHE A 221 15.57 19.98 2.90
N GLN A 222 15.96 21.13 2.35
CA GLN A 222 15.82 21.42 0.92
C GLN A 222 16.73 20.53 0.07
N ALA A 223 17.96 20.27 0.51
CA ALA A 223 18.87 19.33 -0.15
C ALA A 223 18.31 17.89 -0.13
N ARG A 224 17.77 17.46 1.01
CA ARG A 224 17.05 16.20 1.16
C ARG A 224 15.88 16.09 0.20
N ASN A 225 15.02 17.11 0.11
CA ASN A 225 13.86 17.09 -0.77
C ASN A 225 14.27 16.86 -2.23
N LYS A 226 15.36 17.47 -2.70
CA LYS A 226 15.88 17.22 -4.06
C LYS A 226 16.26 15.75 -4.26
N ARG A 227 17.02 15.16 -3.31
CA ARG A 227 17.40 13.74 -3.37
C ARG A 227 16.19 12.80 -3.31
N MET A 228 15.18 13.12 -2.50
CA MET A 228 13.94 12.34 -2.43
C MET A 228 13.14 12.44 -3.72
N LEU A 229 13.07 13.62 -4.35
CA LEU A 229 12.45 13.82 -5.65
C LEU A 229 13.13 12.99 -6.74
N ASP A 230 14.45 12.88 -6.74
CA ASP A 230 15.20 12.05 -7.70
C ASP A 230 14.84 10.55 -7.58
N LEU A 231 14.41 10.10 -6.38
CA LEU A 231 13.88 8.76 -6.15
C LEU A 231 12.38 8.65 -6.41
N GLY A 232 11.68 9.74 -6.74
CA GLY A 232 10.22 9.75 -6.91
C GLY A 232 9.44 9.81 -5.59
N LEU A 233 10.12 10.04 -4.47
CA LEU A 233 9.51 10.32 -3.17
C LEU A 233 9.21 11.82 -3.11
N ILE A 234 7.97 12.17 -3.43
CA ILE A 234 7.55 13.58 -3.57
C ILE A 234 6.66 14.01 -2.40
N PRO A 235 6.42 15.32 -2.18
CA PRO A 235 5.53 15.77 -1.12
C PRO A 235 4.13 15.16 -1.24
N SER A 236 3.58 14.64 -0.13
CA SER A 236 2.31 13.89 -0.12
C SER A 236 1.14 14.62 -0.81
N VAL A 237 1.05 15.93 -0.65
CA VAL A 237 0.01 16.75 -1.30
C VAL A 237 0.09 16.68 -2.82
N GLU A 238 1.30 16.74 -3.38
CA GLU A 238 1.54 16.60 -4.81
C GLU A 238 1.33 15.16 -5.27
N ALA A 239 1.77 14.20 -4.45
CA ALA A 239 1.66 12.77 -4.72
C ALA A 239 0.21 12.30 -4.90
N LYS A 240 -0.75 12.89 -4.18
CA LYS A 240 -2.19 12.59 -4.33
C LYS A 240 -2.74 12.77 -5.74
N SER A 241 -2.05 13.52 -6.61
CA SER A 241 -2.38 13.60 -8.04
C SER A 241 -2.34 12.24 -8.74
N ILE A 242 -1.69 11.22 -8.17
CA ILE A 242 -1.74 9.83 -8.65
C ILE A 242 -3.18 9.28 -8.74
N TYR A 243 -4.09 9.79 -7.91
CA TYR A 243 -5.51 9.40 -7.89
C TYR A 243 -6.41 10.34 -8.72
N ASN A 244 -5.82 11.21 -9.55
CA ASN A 244 -6.61 12.06 -10.42
C ASN A 244 -7.47 11.20 -11.38
N TYR A 245 -8.75 11.55 -11.44
CA TYR A 245 -9.69 10.87 -12.32
C TYR A 245 -9.39 11.19 -13.80
N ILE A 246 -9.35 10.14 -14.62
CA ILE A 246 -9.33 10.21 -16.08
C ILE A 246 -10.57 9.50 -16.60
N ASP A 247 -11.27 10.12 -17.55
CA ASP A 247 -12.42 9.49 -18.20
C ASP A 247 -11.97 8.30 -19.07
N PRO A 248 -12.32 7.05 -18.71
CA PRO A 248 -11.92 5.87 -19.47
C PRO A 248 -12.42 5.87 -20.92
N ALA A 249 -13.59 6.48 -21.18
CA ALA A 249 -14.18 6.51 -22.53
C ALA A 249 -13.39 7.38 -23.52
N HIS A 250 -12.61 8.34 -23.01
CA HIS A 250 -11.80 9.27 -23.80
C HIS A 250 -10.30 9.06 -23.62
N PHE A 251 -9.89 7.95 -23.00
CA PHE A 251 -8.49 7.63 -22.78
C PHE A 251 -7.77 7.35 -24.11
N ILE A 252 -6.62 7.98 -24.32
CA ILE A 252 -5.78 7.81 -25.51
C ILE A 252 -4.43 7.26 -25.07
N THR A 253 -4.04 6.11 -25.63
CA THR A 253 -2.72 5.50 -25.40
C THR A 253 -1.63 6.24 -26.17
N GLY A 254 -0.40 6.15 -25.68
CA GLY A 254 0.74 6.81 -26.31
C GLY A 254 1.21 8.06 -25.56
N GLY A 255 2.09 8.82 -26.19
CA GLY A 255 2.62 10.07 -25.66
C GLY A 255 3.80 9.93 -24.69
N LYS A 256 4.19 8.70 -24.33
CA LYS A 256 5.38 8.45 -23.52
C LYS A 256 6.63 8.83 -24.31
N LYS A 257 7.45 9.66 -23.68
CA LYS A 257 8.82 9.96 -24.15
C LYS A 257 9.78 8.90 -23.63
N ASN A 258 10.97 8.86 -24.21
CA ASN A 258 12.04 7.99 -23.73
C ASN A 258 12.39 8.35 -22.28
N PHE A 259 12.31 7.36 -21.38
CA PHE A 259 12.56 7.49 -19.94
C PHE A 259 14.05 7.33 -19.56
N LYS A 260 14.92 7.16 -20.56
CA LYS A 260 16.34 6.92 -20.37
C LYS A 260 17.06 8.00 -19.56
N ILE A 261 16.64 9.27 -19.68
CA ILE A 261 17.30 10.39 -18.98
C ILE A 261 17.00 10.29 -17.48
N GLU A 262 15.74 10.03 -17.14
CA GLU A 262 15.28 9.84 -15.76
C GLU A 262 15.86 8.57 -15.13
N ALA A 263 16.12 7.53 -15.94
CA ALA A 263 16.78 6.31 -15.49
C ALA A 263 18.32 6.42 -15.42
N GLU A 264 18.92 7.43 -16.04
CA GLU A 264 20.37 7.60 -16.11
C GLU A 264 20.94 7.95 -14.73
N GLY A 265 21.90 7.15 -14.26
CA GLY A 265 22.55 7.36 -12.96
C GLY A 265 21.83 6.74 -11.76
N LEU A 266 20.58 6.28 -11.92
CA LEU A 266 19.89 5.51 -10.88
C LEU A 266 20.30 4.04 -10.91
N PRO A 267 20.58 3.40 -9.75
CA PRO A 267 20.74 1.97 -9.68
C PRO A 267 19.45 1.25 -10.10
N HIS A 268 19.57 0.03 -10.61
CA HIS A 268 18.41 -0.73 -11.06
C HIS A 268 17.49 -1.13 -9.88
N PRO A 269 16.20 -0.76 -9.87
CA PRO A 269 15.30 -0.94 -8.71
C PRO A 269 14.64 -2.32 -8.64
N GLY A 270 15.01 -3.26 -9.51
CA GLY A 270 14.37 -4.59 -9.62
C GLY A 270 14.21 -5.37 -8.30
N ALA A 271 15.11 -5.21 -7.33
CA ALA A 271 14.97 -5.87 -6.03
C ALA A 271 13.85 -5.28 -5.14
N LEU A 272 13.56 -3.98 -5.31
CA LEU A 272 12.40 -3.33 -4.70
C LEU A 272 11.12 -3.79 -5.41
N LEU A 273 11.13 -3.84 -6.74
CA LEU A 273 9.99 -4.27 -7.55
C LEU A 273 9.65 -5.77 -7.36
N ALA A 274 10.62 -6.59 -6.99
CA ALA A 274 10.42 -8.00 -6.69
C ALA A 274 9.79 -8.27 -5.31
N ARG A 275 9.45 -7.22 -4.54
CA ARG A 275 8.80 -7.37 -3.22
C ARG A 275 7.34 -7.78 -3.31
N ALA A 276 6.69 -7.53 -4.45
CA ALA A 276 5.34 -7.95 -4.73
C ALA A 276 5.33 -8.87 -5.96
N GLU A 277 4.27 -9.65 -6.10
CA GLU A 277 4.12 -10.62 -7.19
C GLU A 277 3.07 -10.09 -8.17
N PRO A 278 3.46 -9.63 -9.37
CA PRO A 278 2.49 -9.27 -10.38
C PRO A 278 1.76 -10.54 -10.83
N ASP A 279 0.45 -10.42 -11.02
CA ASP A 279 -0.43 -11.48 -11.51
C ASP A 279 -0.99 -11.15 -12.90
N ASN A 280 -1.68 -12.13 -13.50
CA ASN A 280 -2.45 -11.99 -14.74
C ASN A 280 -1.62 -11.43 -15.91
N LEU A 281 -2.22 -10.56 -16.72
CA LEU A 281 -1.63 -10.01 -17.93
C LEU A 281 -0.38 -9.17 -17.63
N LEU A 282 -0.37 -8.45 -16.51
CA LEU A 282 0.78 -7.65 -16.09
C LEU A 282 2.02 -8.52 -15.83
N ALA A 283 1.85 -9.70 -15.22
CA ALA A 283 2.95 -10.62 -14.96
C ALA A 283 3.67 -11.04 -16.25
N GLU A 284 2.89 -11.33 -17.29
CA GLU A 284 3.41 -11.69 -18.61
C GLU A 284 4.16 -10.51 -19.26
N VAL A 285 3.58 -9.31 -19.20
CA VAL A 285 4.19 -8.08 -19.74
C VAL A 285 5.53 -7.75 -19.05
N LEU A 286 5.58 -7.83 -17.72
CA LEU A 286 6.80 -7.55 -16.96
C LEU A 286 7.88 -8.63 -17.18
N THR A 287 7.48 -9.90 -17.31
CA THR A 287 8.41 -10.99 -17.60
C THR A 287 9.06 -10.83 -18.98
N ALA A 288 8.31 -10.32 -19.96
CA ALA A 288 8.78 -10.15 -21.33
C ALA A 288 9.72 -8.94 -21.50
N ASN A 289 9.45 -7.80 -20.85
CA ASN A 289 10.03 -6.51 -21.24
C ASN A 289 10.40 -5.55 -20.08
N LEU A 290 10.73 -6.03 -18.88
CA LEU A 290 11.20 -5.16 -17.81
C LEU A 290 12.70 -4.81 -17.95
N ASP A 291 13.00 -3.81 -18.78
CA ASP A 291 14.34 -3.21 -18.85
C ASP A 291 14.57 -2.18 -17.73
N HIS A 292 15.78 -1.62 -17.67
CA HIS A 292 16.17 -0.66 -16.63
C HIS A 292 15.32 0.60 -16.66
N ASP A 293 15.02 1.13 -17.84
CA ASP A 293 14.27 2.38 -18.00
C ASP A 293 12.82 2.21 -17.50
N LEU A 294 12.19 1.10 -17.86
CA LEU A 294 10.84 0.77 -17.41
C LEU A 294 10.79 0.42 -15.92
N ALA A 295 11.80 -0.29 -15.41
CA ALA A 295 11.94 -0.56 -13.99
C ALA A 295 12.09 0.74 -13.18
N SER A 296 12.87 1.71 -13.68
CA SER A 296 12.99 3.03 -13.08
C SER A 296 11.67 3.79 -13.08
N GLU A 297 10.92 3.82 -14.20
CA GLU A 297 9.61 4.48 -14.23
C GLU A 297 8.63 3.85 -13.25
N LEU A 298 8.59 2.52 -13.19
CA LEU A 298 7.74 1.78 -12.27
C LEU A 298 8.13 2.08 -10.81
N CYS A 299 9.43 2.16 -10.51
CA CYS A 299 9.91 2.56 -9.19
C CYS A 299 9.47 3.98 -8.80
N LEU A 300 9.55 4.95 -9.72
CA LEU A 300 9.07 6.32 -9.45
C LEU A 300 7.55 6.35 -9.22
N LEU A 301 6.77 5.57 -9.96
CA LEU A 301 5.33 5.45 -9.75
C LEU A 301 5.02 4.87 -8.37
N VAL A 302 5.72 3.80 -7.98
CA VAL A 302 5.57 3.14 -6.68
C VAL A 302 5.90 4.11 -5.54
N ASN A 303 7.02 4.82 -5.65
CA ASN A 303 7.42 5.82 -4.65
C ASN A 303 6.43 6.98 -4.58
N ARG A 304 5.89 7.43 -5.71
CA ARG A 304 4.80 8.43 -5.73
C ARG A 304 3.57 7.92 -4.99
N LYS A 305 3.15 6.67 -5.18
CA LYS A 305 2.02 6.10 -4.43
C LYS A 305 2.32 6.04 -2.93
N MET A 306 3.51 5.57 -2.55
CA MET A 306 3.93 5.52 -1.14
C MET A 306 3.88 6.91 -0.48
N SER A 307 4.30 7.95 -1.21
CA SER A 307 4.16 9.33 -0.75
C SER A 307 2.70 9.80 -0.63
N ALA A 308 1.82 9.38 -1.57
CA ALA A 308 0.40 9.75 -1.56
C ALA A 308 -0.33 9.15 -0.36
N ASP A 309 0.00 7.90 -0.04
CA ASP A 309 -0.64 7.11 1.02
C ASP A 309 0.04 7.26 2.38
N ALA A 310 1.16 7.99 2.45
CA ALA A 310 2.01 8.11 3.64
C ALA A 310 2.44 6.72 4.18
N THR A 311 2.82 5.83 3.26
CA THR A 311 3.31 4.47 3.57
C THR A 311 4.54 4.53 4.48
N ASP A 312 4.57 3.68 5.50
CA ASP A 312 5.78 3.49 6.32
C ASP A 312 6.84 2.72 5.50
N LEU A 313 7.87 3.44 5.04
CA LEU A 313 8.95 2.88 4.23
C LEU A 313 9.86 1.93 5.02
N SER A 314 9.78 1.94 6.35
CA SER A 314 10.51 1.00 7.22
C SER A 314 9.79 -0.37 7.31
N SER A 315 8.47 -0.39 7.07
CA SER A 315 7.64 -1.60 7.07
C SER A 315 7.67 -2.29 5.71
N ILE A 316 8.21 -3.51 5.66
CA ILE A 316 8.22 -4.33 4.44
C ILE A 316 6.81 -4.68 4.01
N ASN A 317 5.91 -4.90 4.97
CA ASN A 317 4.51 -5.26 4.67
C ASN A 317 3.82 -4.10 3.96
N ASP A 318 3.92 -2.89 4.52
CA ASP A 318 3.29 -1.69 3.95
C ASP A 318 3.85 -1.37 2.56
N VAL A 319 5.17 -1.52 2.38
CA VAL A 319 5.84 -1.39 1.09
C VAL A 319 5.34 -2.43 0.08
N THR A 320 5.20 -3.67 0.50
CA THR A 320 4.73 -4.79 -0.34
C THR A 320 3.27 -4.59 -0.74
N GLU A 321 2.40 -4.22 0.19
CA GLU A 321 0.98 -3.94 -0.07
C GLU A 321 0.81 -2.76 -1.03
N SER A 322 1.59 -1.69 -0.84
CA SER A 322 1.54 -0.52 -1.72
C SER A 322 1.98 -0.86 -3.15
N LEU A 323 3.04 -1.67 -3.29
CA LEU A 323 3.52 -2.16 -4.58
C LEU A 323 2.53 -3.13 -5.24
N GLN A 324 1.93 -4.06 -4.48
CA GLN A 324 0.92 -4.97 -5.01
C GLN A 324 -0.30 -4.20 -5.55
N SER A 325 -0.75 -3.18 -4.81
CA SER A 325 -1.85 -2.32 -5.26
C SER A 325 -1.55 -1.57 -6.57
N ILE A 326 -0.29 -1.16 -6.82
CA ILE A 326 0.13 -0.66 -8.14
C ILE A 326 -0.06 -1.74 -9.21
N TYR A 327 0.43 -2.95 -8.96
CA TYR A 327 0.35 -4.05 -9.92
C TYR A 327 -1.10 -4.42 -10.25
N ASP A 328 -1.95 -4.52 -9.24
CA ASP A 328 -3.38 -4.81 -9.41
C ASP A 328 -4.07 -3.74 -10.26
N THR A 329 -3.79 -2.46 -9.99
CA THR A 329 -4.39 -1.33 -10.72
C THR A 329 -3.86 -1.23 -12.15
N LEU A 330 -2.57 -1.48 -12.35
CA LEU A 330 -1.97 -1.53 -13.69
C LEU A 330 -2.54 -2.70 -14.50
N ASN A 331 -2.67 -3.89 -13.91
CA ASN A 331 -3.28 -5.03 -14.58
C ASN A 331 -4.70 -4.71 -15.04
N LEU A 332 -5.49 -4.08 -14.17
CA LEU A 332 -6.86 -3.66 -14.50
C LEU A 332 -6.91 -2.72 -15.72
N SER A 333 -6.00 -1.74 -15.77
CA SER A 333 -5.90 -0.81 -16.91
C SER A 333 -5.48 -1.51 -18.21
N LEU A 334 -4.59 -2.51 -18.11
CA LEU A 334 -4.14 -3.29 -19.27
C LEU A 334 -5.25 -4.18 -19.81
N GLU A 335 -5.97 -4.89 -18.94
CA GLU A 335 -7.12 -5.70 -19.35
C GLU A 335 -8.22 -4.84 -19.97
N TYR A 336 -8.44 -3.62 -19.46
CA TYR A 336 -9.40 -2.68 -20.06
C TYR A 336 -9.01 -2.29 -21.49
N LEU A 337 -7.73 -1.98 -21.72
CA LEU A 337 -7.25 -1.49 -23.02
C LEU A 337 -6.99 -2.62 -24.03
N ALA A 338 -6.50 -3.76 -23.58
CA ALA A 338 -6.01 -4.85 -24.42
C ALA A 338 -6.89 -6.10 -24.39
N GLY A 339 -7.79 -6.26 -23.42
CA GLY A 339 -8.44 -7.54 -23.14
C GLY A 339 -7.39 -8.60 -22.80
N GLU A 340 -7.49 -9.77 -23.41
CA GLU A 340 -6.53 -10.88 -23.24
C GLU A 340 -5.37 -10.84 -24.26
N ASN A 341 -5.22 -9.75 -25.02
CA ASN A 341 -4.19 -9.66 -26.06
C ASN A 341 -2.85 -9.15 -25.50
N LEU A 342 -1.93 -10.09 -25.22
CA LEU A 342 -0.59 -9.79 -24.70
C LEU A 342 0.21 -8.79 -25.56
N ALA A 343 0.25 -8.97 -26.88
CA ALA A 343 1.04 -8.09 -27.75
C ALA A 343 0.54 -6.63 -27.70
N LYS A 344 -0.79 -6.45 -27.61
CA LYS A 344 -1.38 -5.12 -27.43
C LYS A 344 -1.10 -4.55 -26.04
N ALA A 345 -1.11 -5.39 -25.00
CA ALA A 345 -0.79 -4.97 -23.64
C ALA A 345 0.67 -4.50 -23.52
N GLU A 346 1.62 -5.24 -24.11
CA GLU A 346 3.03 -4.86 -24.20
C GLU A 346 3.21 -3.51 -24.92
N GLU A 347 2.54 -3.32 -26.05
CA GLU A 347 2.57 -2.06 -26.80
C GLU A 347 2.06 -0.88 -25.95
N VAL A 348 0.91 -1.04 -25.30
CA VAL A 348 0.30 -0.01 -24.44
C VAL A 348 1.23 0.35 -23.28
N PHE A 349 1.81 -0.65 -22.62
CA PHE A 349 2.70 -0.48 -21.46
C PHE A 349 4.00 0.24 -21.84
N GLN A 350 4.52 -0.01 -23.05
CA GLN A 350 5.73 0.66 -23.55
C GLN A 350 5.47 2.10 -24.03
N GLN A 351 4.30 2.37 -24.60
CA GLN A 351 4.01 3.66 -25.24
C GLN A 351 3.27 4.67 -24.34
N THR A 352 2.74 4.24 -23.19
CA THR A 352 1.92 5.08 -22.30
C THR A 352 2.62 5.24 -20.95
N TYR A 353 2.61 6.45 -20.39
CA TYR A 353 3.15 6.71 -19.05
C TYR A 353 2.44 5.85 -18.01
N LEU A 354 3.20 5.17 -17.14
CA LEU A 354 2.63 4.26 -16.13
C LEU A 354 1.72 5.00 -15.15
N LEU A 355 2.00 6.28 -14.87
CA LEU A 355 1.11 7.15 -14.10
C LEU A 355 -0.30 7.24 -14.71
N ASN A 356 -0.39 7.40 -16.02
CA ASN A 356 -1.69 7.54 -16.71
C ASN A 356 -2.44 6.20 -16.75
N LEU A 357 -1.72 5.08 -16.89
CA LEU A 357 -2.31 3.75 -16.82
C LEU A 357 -2.85 3.45 -15.41
N PHE A 358 -2.09 3.81 -14.37
CA PHE A 358 -2.56 3.71 -13.00
C PHE A 358 -3.80 4.58 -12.76
N GLN A 359 -3.77 5.84 -13.18
CA GLN A 359 -4.92 6.76 -13.06
C GLN A 359 -6.15 6.22 -13.80
N LEU A 360 -5.98 5.61 -14.98
CA LEU A 360 -7.06 4.93 -15.69
C LEU A 360 -7.62 3.76 -14.89
N GLY A 361 -6.77 2.86 -14.40
CA GLY A 361 -7.19 1.72 -13.57
C GLY A 361 -7.94 2.16 -12.31
N HIS A 362 -7.41 3.17 -11.61
CA HIS A 362 -8.06 3.79 -10.46
C HIS A 362 -9.41 4.40 -10.84
N SER A 363 -9.51 5.08 -11.98
CA SER A 363 -10.74 5.71 -12.46
C SER A 363 -11.83 4.69 -12.77
N LEU A 364 -11.47 3.51 -13.29
CA LEU A 364 -12.42 2.40 -13.50
C LEU A 364 -13.09 2.00 -12.18
N ILE A 365 -12.32 1.84 -11.11
CA ILE A 365 -12.84 1.54 -9.76
C ILE A 365 -13.67 2.72 -9.24
N ARG A 366 -13.16 3.95 -9.37
CA ARG A 366 -13.82 5.17 -8.86
C ARG A 366 -15.20 5.38 -9.49
N GLN A 367 -15.40 5.05 -10.77
CA GLN A 367 -16.72 5.10 -11.41
C GLN A 367 -17.75 4.23 -10.69
N ARG A 368 -17.37 3.00 -10.31
CA ARG A 368 -18.26 2.05 -9.62
C ARG A 368 -18.51 2.48 -8.19
N GLN A 369 -17.50 3.04 -7.51
CA GLN A 369 -17.68 3.67 -6.20
C GLN A 369 -18.68 4.83 -6.25
N GLN A 370 -18.62 5.69 -7.27
CA GLN A 370 -19.60 6.77 -7.44
C GLN A 370 -21.02 6.24 -7.68
N GLU A 371 -21.18 5.12 -8.37
CA GLU A 371 -22.49 4.45 -8.53
C GLU A 371 -23.00 3.89 -7.20
N ALA A 372 -22.14 3.24 -6.42
CA ALA A 372 -22.45 2.80 -5.06
C ALA A 372 -22.82 3.96 -4.12
N GLU A 373 -22.07 5.06 -4.15
CA GLU A 373 -22.38 6.29 -3.40
C GLU A 373 -23.78 6.83 -3.76
N LYS A 374 -24.16 6.80 -5.05
CA LYS A 374 -25.51 7.21 -5.50
C LYS A 374 -26.60 6.28 -4.98
N ILE A 375 -26.35 4.97 -4.93
CA ILE A 375 -27.30 3.99 -4.38
C ILE A 375 -27.52 4.25 -2.88
N LEU A 376 -26.46 4.51 -2.11
CA LEU A 376 -26.59 4.85 -0.68
C LEU A 376 -27.35 6.17 -0.45
N GLN A 377 -27.19 7.13 -1.34
CA GLN A 377 -27.90 8.41 -1.28
C GLN A 377 -29.36 8.32 -1.78
N SER A 378 -29.77 7.17 -2.32
CA SER A 378 -31.13 6.96 -2.80
C SER A 378 -32.09 6.56 -1.68
N PRO A 379 -33.41 6.61 -1.90
CA PRO A 379 -34.41 6.22 -0.89
C PRO A 379 -34.26 4.78 -0.37
N ILE A 380 -33.62 3.87 -1.13
CA ILE A 380 -33.38 2.49 -0.69
C ILE A 380 -32.15 2.33 0.18
N GLY A 381 -31.22 3.30 0.19
CA GLY A 381 -29.91 3.20 0.85
C GLY A 381 -29.98 2.81 2.34
N PRO A 382 -30.76 3.52 3.17
CA PRO A 382 -30.93 3.19 4.60
C PRO A 382 -31.67 1.86 4.86
N LEU A 383 -32.30 1.28 3.83
CA LEU A 383 -33.17 0.12 3.94
C LEU A 383 -32.53 -1.15 3.34
N LEU A 384 -31.33 -1.05 2.77
CA LEU A 384 -30.65 -2.18 2.13
C LEU A 384 -30.53 -3.38 3.09
N ASP A 385 -30.78 -4.57 2.55
CA ASP A 385 -30.54 -5.82 3.28
C ASP A 385 -29.04 -6.04 3.51
N TYR A 386 -28.70 -6.80 4.56
CA TYR A 386 -27.32 -7.00 5.01
C TYR A 386 -26.33 -7.42 3.91
N PRO A 387 -26.64 -8.38 3.00
CA PRO A 387 -25.73 -8.75 1.91
C PRO A 387 -25.42 -7.59 0.95
N GLU A 388 -26.42 -6.75 0.68
CA GLU A 388 -26.30 -5.59 -0.20
C GLU A 388 -25.48 -4.48 0.46
N GLN A 389 -25.71 -4.25 1.74
CA GLN A 389 -24.93 -3.32 2.53
C GLN A 389 -23.46 -3.74 2.58
N LEU A 390 -23.17 -5.02 2.85
CA LEU A 390 -21.79 -5.53 2.84
C LEU A 390 -21.10 -5.35 1.48
N PHE A 391 -21.81 -5.58 0.38
CA PHE A 391 -21.28 -5.36 -0.96
C PHE A 391 -20.90 -3.90 -1.19
N VAL A 392 -21.82 -2.98 -0.89
CA VAL A 392 -21.60 -1.55 -1.06
C VAL A 392 -20.48 -1.06 -0.15
N ASP A 393 -20.49 -1.44 1.13
CA ASP A 393 -19.47 -1.06 2.11
C ASP A 393 -18.09 -1.57 1.68
N SER A 394 -17.99 -2.82 1.20
CA SER A 394 -16.71 -3.40 0.74
C SER A 394 -16.17 -2.70 -0.51
N LEU A 395 -17.04 -2.24 -1.40
CA LEU A 395 -16.65 -1.48 -2.60
C LEU A 395 -16.16 -0.05 -2.25
N LEU A 396 -16.71 0.55 -1.20
CA LEU A 396 -16.36 1.91 -0.75
C LEU A 396 -15.18 1.96 0.23
N GLN A 397 -14.74 0.81 0.75
CA GLN A 397 -13.52 0.71 1.55
C GLN A 397 -12.25 1.04 0.75
N GLN A 398 -11.16 1.27 1.48
CA GLN A 398 -9.83 1.52 0.93
C GLN A 398 -8.86 0.48 1.51
N PRO A 399 -8.36 -0.48 0.71
CA PRO A 399 -8.64 -0.70 -0.72
C PRO A 399 -10.07 -1.21 -0.99
N ALA A 400 -10.58 -0.97 -2.20
CA ALA A 400 -11.89 -1.45 -2.63
C ALA A 400 -11.89 -2.95 -2.95
N CYS A 401 -12.92 -3.65 -2.49
CA CYS A 401 -13.06 -5.09 -2.67
C CYS A 401 -14.44 -5.46 -3.21
N PHE A 402 -14.50 -6.57 -3.93
CA PHE A 402 -15.75 -7.25 -4.27
C PHE A 402 -16.13 -8.22 -3.16
N TYR A 403 -17.32 -8.07 -2.60
CA TYR A 403 -17.90 -9.05 -1.67
C TYR A 403 -18.75 -10.06 -2.44
N SER A 404 -18.42 -11.35 -2.28
CA SER A 404 -19.25 -12.46 -2.74
C SER A 404 -20.01 -13.05 -1.56
N VAL A 405 -21.33 -13.20 -1.72
CA VAL A 405 -22.18 -13.95 -0.78
C VAL A 405 -21.77 -15.43 -0.80
N ALA A 406 -21.96 -16.11 0.32
CA ALA A 406 -21.74 -17.56 0.40
C ALA A 406 -22.75 -18.31 -0.47
N ASP A 407 -22.30 -19.41 -1.08
CA ASP A 407 -23.16 -20.38 -1.76
C ASP A 407 -22.90 -21.80 -1.22
N ASP A 408 -23.59 -22.81 -1.77
CA ASP A 408 -23.48 -24.20 -1.33
C ASP A 408 -22.04 -24.77 -1.45
N ASP A 409 -21.22 -24.20 -2.35
CA ASP A 409 -19.88 -24.69 -2.66
C ASP A 409 -18.76 -23.82 -2.05
N HIS A 410 -19.05 -22.55 -1.72
CA HIS A 410 -18.06 -21.55 -1.34
C HIS A 410 -18.53 -20.61 -0.21
N PRO A 411 -17.70 -20.39 0.84
CA PRO A 411 -18.01 -19.38 1.85
C PRO A 411 -17.94 -17.96 1.28
N SER A 412 -18.56 -17.02 1.98
CA SER A 412 -18.44 -15.61 1.65
C SER A 412 -16.98 -15.16 1.72
N HIS A 413 -16.57 -14.34 0.76
CA HIS A 413 -15.19 -13.88 0.66
C HIS A 413 -15.10 -12.49 0.05
N LEU A 414 -14.02 -11.79 0.40
CA LEU A 414 -13.63 -10.52 -0.20
C LEU A 414 -12.55 -10.79 -1.24
N GLN A 415 -12.75 -10.25 -2.44
CA GLN A 415 -11.82 -10.35 -3.55
C GLN A 415 -11.33 -8.95 -3.97
N PRO A 416 -10.02 -8.73 -4.12
CA PRO A 416 -9.51 -7.47 -4.66
C PRO A 416 -9.95 -7.24 -6.11
N LEU A 417 -10.08 -5.96 -6.50
CA LEU A 417 -10.54 -5.55 -7.84
C LEU A 417 -9.38 -5.50 -8.85
N THR A 418 -8.77 -6.65 -9.15
CA THR A 418 -7.55 -6.73 -9.98
C THR A 418 -7.80 -6.98 -11.47
N THR A 419 -9.00 -7.45 -11.85
CA THR A 419 -9.32 -7.86 -13.23
C THR A 419 -10.63 -7.24 -13.73
N MET A 420 -10.75 -7.13 -15.06
CA MET A 420 -11.99 -6.72 -15.73
C MET A 420 -13.12 -7.73 -15.53
N LYS A 421 -12.79 -9.00 -15.26
CA LYS A 421 -13.80 -10.01 -14.88
C LYS A 421 -14.45 -9.63 -13.54
N THR A 422 -13.65 -9.33 -12.52
CA THR A 422 -14.17 -8.93 -11.21
C THR A 422 -14.93 -7.60 -11.29
N LEU A 423 -14.45 -6.62 -12.07
CA LEU A 423 -15.20 -5.38 -12.31
C LEU A 423 -16.56 -5.62 -12.99
N LYS A 424 -16.67 -6.55 -13.95
CA LYS A 424 -17.97 -6.90 -14.54
C LYS A 424 -18.94 -7.50 -13.51
N MET A 425 -18.42 -8.25 -12.53
CA MET A 425 -19.25 -8.76 -11.43
C MET A 425 -19.74 -7.60 -10.54
N VAL A 426 -18.89 -6.61 -10.26
CA VAL A 426 -19.29 -5.36 -9.59
C VAL A 426 -20.38 -4.65 -10.40
N ASP A 427 -20.20 -4.48 -11.70
CA ASP A 427 -21.18 -3.83 -12.59
C ASP A 427 -22.54 -4.54 -12.57
N GLN A 428 -22.52 -5.88 -12.55
CA GLN A 428 -23.73 -6.69 -12.43
C GLN A 428 -24.44 -6.45 -11.10
N ARG A 429 -23.71 -6.41 -9.99
CA ARG A 429 -24.29 -6.13 -8.66
C ARG A 429 -24.83 -4.70 -8.54
N LEU A 430 -24.13 -3.71 -9.07
CA LEU A 430 -24.62 -2.33 -9.12
C LEU A 430 -25.89 -2.22 -9.98
N SER A 431 -25.94 -2.93 -11.11
CA SER A 431 -27.14 -2.99 -11.97
C SER A 431 -28.33 -3.65 -11.25
N GLN A 432 -28.06 -4.69 -10.45
CA GLN A 432 -29.06 -5.35 -9.61
C GLN A 432 -29.63 -4.43 -8.52
N LEU A 433 -28.78 -3.63 -7.87
CA LEU A 433 -29.20 -2.62 -6.90
C LEU A 433 -29.98 -1.48 -7.54
N ALA A 434 -29.58 -1.04 -8.73
CA ALA A 434 -30.34 -0.06 -9.50
C ALA A 434 -31.74 -0.60 -9.88
N ALA A 435 -31.84 -1.87 -10.29
CA ALA A 435 -33.13 -2.51 -10.54
C ALA A 435 -33.98 -2.62 -9.27
N LEU A 436 -33.35 -2.90 -8.12
CA LEU A 436 -34.03 -2.92 -6.82
C LEU A 436 -34.57 -1.54 -6.45
N GLN A 437 -33.82 -0.48 -6.73
CA GLN A 437 -34.28 0.90 -6.56
C GLN A 437 -35.50 1.18 -7.43
N THR A 438 -35.48 0.81 -8.72
CA THR A 438 -36.63 0.96 -9.62
C THR A 438 -37.84 0.17 -9.12
N LEU A 439 -37.65 -1.06 -8.64
CA LEU A 439 -38.73 -1.87 -8.07
C LEU A 439 -39.45 -1.13 -6.94
N PHE A 440 -38.71 -0.69 -5.93
CA PHE A 440 -39.30 -0.10 -4.71
C PHE A 440 -39.75 1.35 -4.88
N CYS A 441 -39.09 2.13 -5.72
CA CYS A 441 -39.41 3.55 -5.89
C CYS A 441 -40.44 3.82 -7.00
N GLU A 442 -40.55 2.96 -8.01
CA GLU A 442 -41.37 3.22 -9.20
C GLU A 442 -42.47 2.17 -9.44
N MET A 443 -42.20 0.89 -9.14
CA MET A 443 -43.08 -0.21 -9.57
C MET A 443 -44.01 -0.75 -8.48
N LEU A 444 -43.58 -0.78 -7.22
CA LEU A 444 -44.40 -1.29 -6.11
C LEU A 444 -45.52 -0.31 -5.74
N PRO A 445 -46.72 -0.81 -5.32
CA PRO A 445 -47.88 0.03 -5.04
C PRO A 445 -47.84 0.69 -3.64
N PHE A 446 -46.68 0.72 -2.99
CA PHE A 446 -46.46 1.35 -1.69
C PHE A 446 -45.19 2.20 -1.71
N SER A 447 -45.12 3.18 -0.80
CA SER A 447 -43.96 4.06 -0.65
C SER A 447 -43.06 3.58 0.47
N LEU A 448 -41.76 3.83 0.33
CA LEU A 448 -40.78 3.57 1.38
C LEU A 448 -40.99 4.52 2.58
N PRO A 449 -40.72 4.07 3.81
CA PRO A 449 -40.81 4.93 5.00
C PRO A 449 -39.82 6.09 4.92
N GLU A 450 -40.23 7.28 5.38
CA GLU A 450 -39.33 8.44 5.50
C GLU A 450 -38.38 8.28 6.70
N GLU A 451 -37.17 8.86 6.64
CA GLU A 451 -36.18 8.78 7.72
C GLU A 451 -36.72 9.22 9.09
N THR A 452 -37.69 10.13 9.12
CA THR A 452 -38.33 10.64 10.34
C THR A 452 -39.33 9.67 10.97
N ASP A 453 -39.79 8.66 10.22
CA ASP A 453 -40.76 7.65 10.67
C ASP A 453 -40.09 6.37 11.17
N LEU A 454 -38.75 6.33 11.14
CA LEU A 454 -37.97 5.16 11.51
C LEU A 454 -37.89 5.00 13.03
N SER A 455 -38.27 3.80 13.50
CA SER A 455 -38.10 3.38 14.89
C SER A 455 -36.63 3.06 15.20
N ALA A 456 -36.29 2.65 16.44
CA ALA A 456 -34.94 2.22 16.78
C ALA A 456 -34.44 1.02 15.93
N GLU A 457 -35.35 0.25 15.33
CA GLU A 457 -35.07 -0.76 14.30
C GLU A 457 -35.68 -0.32 12.97
N VAL A 458 -34.82 -0.08 11.98
CA VAL A 458 -35.19 0.29 10.61
C VAL A 458 -35.53 -0.99 9.83
N PRO A 459 -36.73 -1.12 9.25
CA PRO A 459 -37.06 -2.31 8.47
C PRO A 459 -36.29 -2.30 7.15
N THR A 460 -35.72 -3.46 6.78
CA THR A 460 -35.04 -3.61 5.50
C THR A 460 -36.03 -3.78 4.34
N LEU A 461 -35.53 -3.71 3.11
CA LEU A 461 -36.33 -3.90 1.89
C LEU A 461 -37.02 -5.27 1.88
N SER A 462 -36.33 -6.35 2.27
CA SER A 462 -36.95 -7.68 2.39
C SER A 462 -38.10 -7.69 3.40
N ILE A 463 -37.94 -7.05 4.56
CA ILE A 463 -39.00 -6.95 5.58
C ILE A 463 -40.24 -6.26 5.01
N LEU A 464 -40.08 -5.13 4.33
CA LEU A 464 -41.19 -4.40 3.72
C LEU A 464 -41.88 -5.24 2.63
N PHE A 465 -41.09 -5.83 1.72
CA PHE A 465 -41.63 -6.63 0.62
C PHE A 465 -42.33 -7.89 1.09
N LEU A 466 -41.70 -8.69 1.95
CA LEU A 466 -42.27 -9.91 2.51
C LEU A 466 -43.54 -9.62 3.31
N THR A 467 -43.58 -8.52 4.07
CA THR A 467 -44.79 -8.09 4.77
C THR A 467 -45.93 -7.77 3.79
N ALA A 468 -45.63 -7.11 2.66
CA ALA A 468 -46.63 -6.82 1.64
C ALA A 468 -47.14 -8.09 0.92
N VAL A 469 -46.24 -9.02 0.59
CA VAL A 469 -46.56 -10.35 0.04
C VAL A 469 -47.44 -11.13 1.01
N ALA A 470 -47.09 -11.13 2.29
CA ALA A 470 -47.84 -11.79 3.34
C ALA A 470 -49.26 -11.24 3.47
N ASN A 471 -49.43 -9.91 3.39
CA ASN A 471 -50.75 -9.28 3.40
C ASN A 471 -51.59 -9.72 2.19
N GLN A 472 -51.00 -9.78 0.99
CA GLN A 472 -51.68 -10.26 -0.20
C GLN A 472 -52.12 -11.72 -0.10
N LEU A 473 -51.27 -12.60 0.45
CA LEU A 473 -51.61 -14.02 0.67
C LEU A 473 -52.79 -14.20 1.63
N LEU A 474 -52.95 -13.29 2.59
CA LEU A 474 -54.09 -13.26 3.52
C LEU A 474 -55.33 -12.55 2.95
N GLY A 475 -55.31 -12.17 1.67
CA GLY A 475 -56.42 -11.49 0.99
C GLY A 475 -56.54 -9.99 1.31
N ARG A 476 -55.49 -9.38 1.88
CA ARG A 476 -55.41 -7.94 2.18
C ARG A 476 -54.71 -7.20 1.03
N PRO A 477 -54.76 -5.85 0.96
CA PRO A 477 -54.00 -5.09 -0.02
C PRO A 477 -52.48 -5.35 0.09
N PHE A 478 -51.76 -5.30 -1.04
CA PHE A 478 -50.30 -5.44 -1.09
C PHE A 478 -49.61 -4.21 -0.49
N LEU A 479 -49.53 -4.17 0.84
CA LEU A 479 -48.96 -3.08 1.63
C LEU A 479 -48.16 -3.67 2.80
N PRO A 480 -47.02 -3.06 3.20
CA PRO A 480 -46.20 -3.51 4.32
C PRO A 480 -46.87 -3.16 5.67
N LYS A 481 -48.04 -3.74 5.95
CA LYS A 481 -48.75 -3.53 7.23
C LYS A 481 -48.35 -4.60 8.25
N PRO A 482 -48.09 -4.23 9.52
CA PRO A 482 -47.72 -5.17 10.57
C PRO A 482 -48.66 -6.37 10.70
N MET A 483 -48.11 -7.49 11.13
CA MET A 483 -48.77 -8.79 11.22
C MET A 483 -48.98 -9.25 12.66
N THR A 484 -50.03 -10.03 12.87
CA THR A 484 -50.31 -10.69 14.15
C THR A 484 -49.68 -12.07 14.22
N ALA A 485 -49.48 -12.61 15.43
CA ALA A 485 -49.01 -14.00 15.59
C ALA A 485 -49.95 -15.04 14.92
N VAL A 486 -51.25 -14.75 14.83
CA VAL A 486 -52.23 -15.62 14.15
C VAL A 486 -52.02 -15.61 12.64
N ASP A 487 -51.60 -14.47 12.07
CA ASP A 487 -51.30 -14.34 10.65
C ASP A 487 -50.11 -15.21 10.25
N ILE A 488 -49.07 -15.27 11.09
CA ILE A 488 -47.86 -16.11 10.87
C ILE A 488 -48.22 -17.59 10.74
N LEU A 489 -49.09 -18.11 11.63
CA LEU A 489 -49.51 -19.50 11.59
C LEU A 489 -50.28 -19.83 10.29
N ARG A 490 -51.14 -18.92 9.83
CA ARG A 490 -51.86 -19.09 8.56
C ARG A 490 -50.92 -19.05 7.35
N LEU A 491 -49.94 -18.14 7.35
CA LEU A 491 -48.94 -18.04 6.28
C LEU A 491 -48.12 -19.33 6.17
N LYS A 492 -47.76 -19.94 7.31
CA LYS A 492 -47.08 -21.24 7.35
C LYS A 492 -47.92 -22.33 6.67
N GLU A 493 -49.21 -22.42 6.97
CA GLU A 493 -50.12 -23.40 6.35
C GLU A 493 -50.27 -23.20 4.83
N ILE A 494 -50.24 -21.96 4.36
CA ILE A 494 -50.38 -21.61 2.94
C ILE A 494 -49.11 -21.89 2.15
N THR A 495 -47.94 -21.58 2.73
CA THR A 495 -46.68 -21.47 1.97
C THR A 495 -45.68 -22.60 2.23
N ILE A 496 -45.75 -23.31 3.36
CA ILE A 496 -44.84 -24.41 3.70
C ILE A 496 -45.52 -25.77 3.54
N ARG A 497 -44.84 -26.70 2.87
CA ARG A 497 -45.24 -28.12 2.77
C ARG A 497 -44.01 -29.01 2.98
N GLN A 498 -44.12 -30.00 3.88
CA GLN A 498 -43.01 -30.93 4.19
C GLN A 498 -41.69 -30.19 4.51
N ASP A 499 -41.77 -29.16 5.36
CA ASP A 499 -40.64 -28.30 5.78
C ASP A 499 -39.90 -27.57 4.64
N ASN A 500 -40.53 -27.45 3.47
CA ASN A 500 -40.02 -26.66 2.35
C ASN A 500 -41.07 -25.67 1.83
N ILE A 501 -40.61 -24.62 1.15
CA ILE A 501 -41.48 -23.68 0.47
C ILE A 501 -42.23 -24.39 -0.65
N SER A 502 -43.52 -24.13 -0.78
CA SER A 502 -44.32 -24.69 -1.86
C SER A 502 -43.89 -24.13 -3.23
N ASN A 503 -43.68 -25.00 -4.21
CA ASN A 503 -43.30 -24.60 -5.59
C ASN A 503 -44.28 -23.59 -6.20
N ASN A 504 -45.56 -23.65 -5.83
CA ASN A 504 -46.56 -22.69 -6.30
C ASN A 504 -46.27 -21.28 -5.78
N PHE A 505 -46.00 -21.14 -4.48
CA PHE A 505 -45.65 -19.83 -3.89
C PHE A 505 -44.36 -19.28 -4.49
N GLN A 506 -43.32 -20.11 -4.60
CA GLN A 506 -42.06 -19.73 -5.24
C GLN A 506 -42.28 -19.21 -6.67
N THR A 507 -43.00 -19.98 -7.49
CA THR A 507 -43.30 -19.60 -8.89
C THR A 507 -44.12 -18.30 -8.97
N GLN A 508 -45.08 -18.11 -8.06
CA GLN A 508 -45.89 -16.89 -8.00
C GLN A 508 -45.04 -15.66 -7.65
N LEU A 509 -44.11 -15.78 -6.71
CA LEU A 509 -43.24 -14.69 -6.28
C LEU A 509 -42.29 -14.25 -7.42
N TYR A 510 -41.65 -15.21 -8.08
CA TYR A 510 -40.82 -14.93 -9.26
C TYR A 510 -41.64 -14.28 -10.38
N ASN A 511 -42.84 -14.80 -10.68
CA ASN A 511 -43.70 -14.22 -11.72
C ASN A 511 -44.15 -12.79 -11.38
N LEU A 512 -44.44 -12.50 -10.10
CA LEU A 512 -44.82 -11.16 -9.66
C LEU A 512 -43.70 -10.15 -9.95
N VAL A 513 -42.46 -10.48 -9.58
CA VAL A 513 -41.35 -9.53 -9.70
C VAL A 513 -40.81 -9.46 -11.12
N ASN A 514 -40.71 -10.57 -11.84
CA ASN A 514 -40.30 -10.57 -13.24
C ASN A 514 -41.30 -9.83 -14.17
N GLN A 515 -42.55 -9.63 -13.73
CA GLN A 515 -43.51 -8.77 -14.44
C GLN A 515 -43.26 -7.27 -14.19
N LEU A 516 -42.60 -6.91 -13.09
CA LEU A 516 -42.38 -5.53 -12.66
C LEU A 516 -40.99 -5.02 -13.08
N THR A 517 -39.95 -5.85 -12.93
CA THR A 517 -38.59 -5.48 -13.34
C THR A 517 -37.76 -6.72 -13.64
N ASP A 518 -36.87 -6.58 -14.61
CA ASP A 518 -35.81 -7.56 -14.85
C ASP A 518 -34.69 -7.42 -13.79
N ASN A 519 -33.83 -8.43 -13.66
CA ASN A 519 -32.65 -8.46 -12.78
C ASN A 519 -32.88 -8.46 -11.25
N CYS A 520 -34.10 -8.55 -10.74
CA CYS A 520 -34.36 -8.67 -9.29
C CYS A 520 -34.45 -10.12 -8.76
N GLY A 521 -34.06 -11.13 -9.56
CA GLY A 521 -34.13 -12.54 -9.15
C GLY A 521 -33.38 -12.85 -7.84
N PHE A 522 -32.18 -12.28 -7.67
CA PHE A 522 -31.36 -12.44 -6.45
C PHE A 522 -32.09 -12.01 -5.17
N PHE A 523 -32.88 -10.94 -5.24
CA PHE A 523 -33.64 -10.42 -4.11
C PHE A 523 -34.77 -11.38 -3.73
N ILE A 524 -35.35 -12.06 -4.72
CA ILE A 524 -36.40 -13.06 -4.51
C ILE A 524 -35.84 -14.34 -3.90
N GLU A 525 -34.65 -14.77 -4.32
CA GLU A 525 -33.92 -15.88 -3.68
C GLU A 525 -33.71 -15.59 -2.19
N PHE A 526 -33.13 -14.43 -1.86
CA PHE A 526 -32.93 -13.98 -0.49
C PHE A 526 -34.24 -13.91 0.31
N CYS A 527 -35.30 -13.30 -0.26
CA CYS A 527 -36.61 -13.23 0.38
C CYS A 527 -37.21 -14.61 0.68
N LEU A 528 -37.04 -15.58 -0.21
CA LEU A 528 -37.53 -16.95 -0.01
C LEU A 528 -36.73 -17.68 1.09
N GLU A 529 -35.42 -17.47 1.17
CA GLU A 529 -34.60 -18.00 2.26
C GLU A 529 -35.05 -17.47 3.61
N CYS A 530 -35.17 -16.15 3.78
CA CYS A 530 -35.70 -15.52 4.99
C CYS A 530 -37.09 -16.07 5.35
N TRP A 531 -38.00 -16.14 4.36
CA TRP A 531 -39.35 -16.67 4.54
C TRP A 531 -39.36 -18.11 5.03
N LYS A 532 -38.47 -18.95 4.50
CA LYS A 532 -38.34 -20.36 4.92
C LYS A 532 -37.86 -20.44 6.36
N GLU A 533 -36.80 -19.71 6.70
CA GLU A 533 -36.18 -19.74 8.03
C GLU A 533 -37.18 -19.30 9.11
N ASP A 534 -37.82 -18.15 8.90
CA ASP A 534 -38.75 -17.55 9.85
C ASP A 534 -39.98 -18.42 10.11
N LEU A 535 -40.66 -18.87 9.06
CA LEU A 535 -41.89 -19.63 9.21
C LEU A 535 -41.63 -21.09 9.64
N SER A 536 -40.45 -21.64 9.34
CA SER A 536 -40.05 -22.94 9.89
C SER A 536 -39.85 -22.85 11.40
N ALA A 537 -39.21 -21.79 11.88
CA ALA A 537 -38.97 -21.53 13.32
C ALA A 537 -40.23 -21.20 14.12
N ALA A 538 -41.28 -20.64 13.50
CA ALA A 538 -42.51 -20.18 14.14
C ALA A 538 -43.34 -21.25 14.92
N GLY A 539 -43.02 -22.55 14.80
CA GLY A 539 -43.70 -23.62 15.54
C GLY A 539 -43.14 -23.93 16.95
N SER A 540 -41.96 -23.40 17.28
CA SER A 540 -41.18 -23.75 18.48
C SER A 540 -40.92 -22.60 19.45
N VAL A 541 -41.44 -21.39 19.18
CA VAL A 541 -41.09 -20.17 19.91
C VAL A 541 -42.23 -19.78 20.86
N GLN A 542 -41.96 -19.81 22.17
CA GLN A 542 -42.79 -19.11 23.17
C GLN A 542 -42.69 -17.60 22.96
N PRO A 543 -43.77 -16.83 23.16
CA PRO A 543 -43.75 -15.38 23.01
C PRO A 543 -42.77 -14.79 24.04
N GLY A 544 -41.63 -14.27 23.57
CA GLY A 544 -40.62 -13.64 24.43
C GLY A 544 -39.15 -13.90 24.06
N ASN A 545 -38.84 -14.89 23.21
CA ASN A 545 -37.47 -15.07 22.71
C ASN A 545 -37.34 -14.50 21.29
N GLY A 546 -36.80 -13.28 21.21
CA GLY A 546 -36.57 -12.49 20.00
C GLY A 546 -35.62 -13.16 19.01
N THR A 547 -36.15 -14.08 18.22
CA THR A 547 -35.59 -14.38 16.89
C THR A 547 -36.18 -13.35 15.94
N PRO A 548 -35.36 -12.53 15.26
CA PRO A 548 -35.86 -11.50 14.37
C PRO A 548 -36.57 -12.20 13.21
N ILE A 549 -37.88 -11.96 13.07
CA ILE A 549 -38.66 -12.40 11.93
C ILE A 549 -38.53 -11.31 10.87
N CYS A 550 -38.30 -11.67 9.60
CA CYS A 550 -38.27 -10.75 8.46
C CYS A 550 -39.69 -10.31 8.03
N LEU A 551 -40.53 -9.95 9.00
CA LEU A 551 -41.89 -9.42 8.83
C LEU A 551 -42.13 -8.34 9.88
N LEU A 552 -42.84 -7.27 9.50
CA LEU A 552 -43.31 -6.29 10.48
C LEU A 552 -44.34 -6.94 11.39
N MET A 553 -44.14 -6.88 12.70
CA MET A 553 -45.04 -7.45 13.70
C MET A 553 -45.78 -6.35 14.46
N GLU A 554 -47.04 -6.61 14.84
CA GLU A 554 -47.75 -5.78 15.82
C GLU A 554 -47.11 -5.98 17.20
N ASN A 555 -46.83 -4.86 17.89
CA ASN A 555 -46.32 -4.85 19.27
C ASN A 555 -47.33 -5.38 20.29
#